data_AF-Q65S06-F1
#
_entry.id   AF-Q65S06-F1
#
_cell.length_a   1.000
_cell.length_b   1.000
_cell.length_c   1.000
_cell.angle_alpha   90.00
_cell.angle_beta   90.00
_cell.angle_gamma   90.00
#
_symmetry.space_group_name_H-M   'P 1'
#
loop_
_entity.id
_entity.type
_entity.pdbx_description
1 polymer ?
#
loop_
_entity_poly.entity_id
_entity_poly.type
_entity_poly.pdbx_seq_one_letter_code
_entity_poly.pdbx_strand_id
1 'polypeptide(L)'
;MKFMQTHKIYLTPISPIHIGCGEDFEPTNYVIDNEVLFNFDPANLALNNRQKTELLNRVNRLDLLSIQRFFLENKEKVLSSTYYFADVAEGLANDYKNKVGKVAQRESDGNKVINNLSIERTAFLPVKHLPYIPASGFKGALATALLDQAHQAKNNPRVNKNDHGKLFKEYIGEFAESKLRFVKFADFSPLVQAESKIYYALNFKKKVGKIGGEGRAMALRRECIKSGQYRAFLSELALMQGDANKMQIADYFTLLKNFYLPIFKQEAELLAERNLVNRHYLKQLEQLFNLPNVALIRLGKNGADSKTYQADGIAQIKIMGAKGTPLNFKDSSTTVWLAGTNQQQQNDLLPFGWAIIEADPTAENEPLKQWCDAQPKSKFNRSVILAKREEQKAKQAQLKAEEEAKQQAKLAEEKAKAEMLNSLSDNQRLIMDFVEKLKNTSERQADNTGSPLLKEAEALINQAIEWENAERQFACEQITVELLKSGIRITGLKQGYKRPASISRTSVDMSAP
;
A
#
# COMPACT_ATOMS: atom_id res chain seq x y z
N MET A 1 -14.21 -45.63 -17.03
CA MET A 1 -14.90 -44.43 -16.48
C MET A 1 -13.86 -43.45 -15.95
N LYS A 2 -14.03 -42.13 -16.12
CA LYS A 2 -13.07 -41.12 -15.60
C LYS A 2 -13.18 -40.97 -14.08
N PHE A 3 -12.09 -41.23 -13.35
CA PHE A 3 -11.99 -41.15 -11.87
C PHE A 3 -12.34 -39.77 -11.30
N MET A 4 -12.13 -38.72 -12.09
CA MET A 4 -12.39 -37.33 -11.72
C MET A 4 -12.93 -36.59 -12.93
N GLN A 5 -13.90 -35.70 -12.69
CA GLN A 5 -14.41 -34.76 -13.68
C GLN A 5 -14.10 -33.35 -13.22
N THR A 6 -13.44 -32.56 -14.06
CA THR A 6 -13.01 -31.20 -13.76
C THR A 6 -13.84 -30.20 -14.55
N HIS A 7 -14.20 -29.10 -13.91
CA HIS A 7 -14.98 -28.01 -14.45
C HIS A 7 -14.26 -26.68 -14.18
N LYS A 8 -14.29 -25.77 -15.14
CA LYS A 8 -13.86 -24.38 -14.99
C LYS A 8 -15.04 -23.53 -14.56
N ILE A 9 -14.94 -22.93 -13.38
CA ILE A 9 -15.98 -22.08 -12.81
C ILE A 9 -15.50 -20.63 -12.86
N TYR A 10 -16.18 -19.83 -13.66
CA TYR A 10 -15.91 -18.41 -13.78
C TYR A 10 -16.83 -17.63 -12.84
N LEU A 11 -16.32 -16.56 -12.25
CA LEU A 11 -17.07 -15.68 -11.37
C LEU A 11 -16.98 -14.23 -11.83
N THR A 12 -18.16 -13.60 -11.93
CA THR A 12 -18.33 -12.17 -12.25
C THR A 12 -18.94 -11.47 -11.04
N PRO A 13 -18.21 -10.56 -10.35
CA PRO A 13 -18.78 -9.75 -9.29
C PRO A 13 -19.79 -8.76 -9.87
N ILE A 14 -21.03 -8.80 -9.38
CA ILE A 14 -22.09 -7.88 -9.82
C ILE A 14 -22.41 -6.83 -8.76
N SER A 15 -21.86 -6.99 -7.55
CA SER A 15 -21.90 -6.01 -6.49
C SER A 15 -20.57 -6.04 -5.72
N PRO A 16 -20.22 -5.01 -4.92
CA PRO A 16 -18.96 -5.01 -4.19
C PRO A 16 -18.83 -6.23 -3.26
N ILE A 17 -17.70 -6.94 -3.30
CA ILE A 17 -17.45 -8.13 -2.47
C ILE A 17 -16.28 -7.89 -1.54
N HIS A 18 -16.52 -7.99 -0.23
CA HIS A 18 -15.47 -7.96 0.78
C HIS A 18 -15.39 -9.29 1.53
N ILE A 19 -14.23 -9.93 1.47
CA ILE A 19 -13.90 -11.14 2.23
C ILE A 19 -12.75 -10.77 3.16
N GLY A 20 -13.02 -10.58 4.45
CA GLY A 20 -11.98 -10.14 5.39
C GLY A 20 -10.86 -11.17 5.53
N CYS A 21 -9.62 -10.69 5.58
CA CYS A 21 -8.42 -11.51 5.79
C CYS A 21 -7.81 -11.37 7.19
N GLY A 22 -8.37 -10.50 8.03
CA GLY A 22 -7.83 -10.19 9.36
C GLY A 22 -6.72 -9.13 9.34
N GLU A 23 -6.33 -8.63 8.17
CA GLU A 23 -5.48 -7.46 8.01
C GLU A 23 -6.32 -6.21 7.72
N ASP A 24 -5.84 -5.05 8.20
CA ASP A 24 -6.38 -3.73 7.92
C ASP A 24 -5.29 -2.86 7.26
N PHE A 25 -5.70 -1.91 6.41
CA PHE A 25 -4.85 -0.76 6.11
C PHE A 25 -4.91 0.20 7.28
N GLU A 26 -3.75 0.47 7.86
CA GLU A 26 -3.59 1.36 9.01
C GLU A 26 -3.10 2.72 8.53
N PRO A 27 -3.52 3.84 9.15
CA PRO A 27 -3.13 5.18 8.69
C PRO A 27 -1.62 5.48 8.83
N THR A 28 -0.81 4.50 9.23
CA THR A 28 0.66 4.50 9.25
C THR A 28 1.30 3.71 8.11
N ASN A 29 0.55 2.95 7.32
CA ASN A 29 1.02 2.14 6.18
C ASN A 29 0.28 2.44 4.87
N TYR A 30 -0.54 3.50 4.84
CA TYR A 30 -1.10 4.02 3.61
C TYR A 30 -1.23 5.54 3.60
N VAL A 31 -1.23 6.12 2.41
CA VAL A 31 -1.65 7.50 2.15
C VAL A 31 -2.74 7.49 1.08
N ILE A 32 -3.73 8.38 1.20
CA ILE A 32 -4.69 8.64 0.11
C ILE A 32 -4.32 9.97 -0.54
N ASP A 33 -4.04 9.94 -1.84
CA ASP A 33 -3.82 11.13 -2.67
C ASP A 33 -4.83 11.09 -3.82
N ASN A 34 -5.61 12.16 -3.95
CA ASN A 34 -6.83 12.18 -4.76
C ASN A 34 -7.79 11.05 -4.33
N GLU A 35 -8.25 10.21 -5.26
CA GLU A 35 -9.14 9.08 -5.01
C GLU A 35 -8.39 7.74 -5.08
N VAL A 36 -7.11 7.71 -4.71
CA VAL A 36 -6.29 6.50 -4.75
C VAL A 36 -5.62 6.27 -3.40
N LEU A 37 -5.79 5.08 -2.84
CA LEU A 37 -5.02 4.62 -1.70
C LEU A 37 -3.69 4.06 -2.20
N PHE A 38 -2.60 4.48 -1.57
CA PHE A 38 -1.23 4.03 -1.79
C PHE A 38 -0.74 3.33 -0.53
N ASN A 39 -0.68 2.00 -0.56
CA ASN A 39 -0.14 1.19 0.52
C ASN A 39 1.36 0.96 0.33
N PHE A 40 2.12 1.26 1.37
CA PHE A 40 3.56 1.17 1.40
C PHE A 40 4.02 0.51 2.71
N ASP A 41 5.23 -0.03 2.66
CA ASP A 41 5.94 -0.48 3.86
C ASP A 41 6.83 0.67 4.34
N PRO A 42 6.62 1.20 5.56
CA PRO A 42 7.47 2.26 6.11
C PRO A 42 8.96 1.92 6.11
N ALA A 43 9.34 0.65 6.24
CA ALA A 43 10.74 0.22 6.22
C ALA A 43 11.41 0.42 4.85
N ASN A 44 10.63 0.44 3.77
CA ASN A 44 11.11 0.60 2.40
C ASN A 44 11.15 2.07 1.95
N LEU A 45 10.83 3.04 2.83
CA LEU A 45 10.93 4.45 2.52
C LEU A 45 12.40 4.90 2.44
N ALA A 46 12.76 5.54 1.32
CA ALA A 46 14.06 6.16 1.12
C ALA A 46 14.21 7.47 1.93
N LEU A 47 14.39 7.36 3.24
CA LEU A 47 14.57 8.48 4.17
C LEU A 47 16.06 8.83 4.34
N ASN A 48 16.38 10.13 4.38
CA ASN A 48 17.72 10.59 4.78
C ASN A 48 17.89 10.52 6.31
N ASN A 49 19.11 10.73 6.82
CA ASN A 49 19.40 10.60 8.26
C ASN A 49 18.53 11.53 9.12
N ARG A 50 18.30 12.77 8.70
CA ARG A 50 17.43 13.71 9.42
C ARG A 50 16.00 13.20 9.52
N GLN A 51 15.44 12.73 8.40
CA GLN A 51 14.09 12.18 8.33
C GLN A 51 13.94 10.89 9.12
N LYS A 52 14.95 10.01 9.12
CA LYS A 52 14.98 8.81 9.95
C LYS A 52 14.93 9.16 11.43
N THR A 53 15.80 10.07 11.89
CA THR A 53 15.81 10.55 13.28
C THR A 53 14.47 11.19 13.66
N GLU A 54 13.89 11.99 12.76
CA GLU A 54 12.58 12.60 12.96
C GLU A 54 11.47 11.56 13.11
N LEU A 55 11.40 10.57 12.22
CA LEU A 55 10.41 9.48 12.30
C LEU A 55 10.59 8.68 13.59
N LEU A 56 11.83 8.30 13.93
CA LEU A 56 12.15 7.58 15.17
C LEU A 56 11.70 8.36 16.41
N ASN A 57 11.94 9.68 16.44
CA ASN A 57 11.48 10.53 17.54
C ASN A 57 9.95 10.57 17.65
N ARG A 58 9.22 10.63 16.52
CA ARG A 58 7.74 10.59 16.51
C ARG A 58 7.21 9.23 17.00
N VAL A 59 7.85 8.13 16.59
CA VAL A 59 7.52 6.75 17.02
C VAL A 59 7.81 6.54 18.50
N ASN A 60 8.96 6.95 19.01
CA ASN A 60 9.34 6.81 20.42
C ASN A 60 8.40 7.57 21.37
N ARG A 61 7.73 8.63 20.87
CA ARG A 61 6.71 9.38 21.61
C ARG A 61 5.31 8.78 21.49
N LEU A 62 5.14 7.69 20.73
CA LEU A 62 3.85 7.05 20.43
C LEU A 62 2.81 8.04 19.85
N ASP A 63 3.28 9.07 19.13
CA ASP A 63 2.41 10.12 18.58
C ASP A 63 1.91 9.73 17.18
N LEU A 64 0.83 8.94 17.16
CA LEU A 64 0.19 8.46 15.93
C LEU A 64 -0.16 9.60 14.96
N LEU A 65 -0.63 10.74 15.45
CA LEU A 65 -0.99 11.88 14.59
C LEU A 65 0.26 12.50 13.95
N SER A 66 1.35 12.61 14.69
CA SER A 66 2.62 13.07 14.13
C SER A 66 3.20 12.07 13.13
N ILE A 67 3.07 10.77 13.36
CA ILE A 67 3.50 9.75 12.39
C ILE A 67 2.68 9.88 11.10
N GLN A 68 1.36 10.03 11.19
CA GLN A 68 0.50 10.28 10.03
C GLN A 68 0.93 11.53 9.25
N ARG A 69 1.18 12.65 9.94
CA ARG A 69 1.68 13.88 9.32
C ARG A 69 3.02 13.67 8.61
N PHE A 70 3.92 12.88 9.20
CA PHE A 70 5.24 12.61 8.60
C PHE A 70 5.09 11.96 7.22
N PHE A 71 4.23 10.97 7.08
CA PHE A 71 4.03 10.30 5.79
C PHE A 71 3.31 11.20 4.77
N LEU A 72 2.42 12.09 5.21
CA LEU A 72 1.81 13.10 4.34
C LEU A 72 2.82 14.14 3.85
N GLU A 73 3.69 14.63 4.74
CA GLU A 73 4.78 15.56 4.44
C GLU A 73 5.78 14.94 3.45
N ASN A 74 5.95 13.61 3.50
CA ASN A 74 6.86 12.84 2.64
C ASN A 74 6.13 12.02 1.57
N LYS A 75 4.95 12.46 1.12
CA LYS A 75 4.08 11.68 0.22
C LYS A 75 4.75 11.23 -1.07
N GLU A 76 5.66 12.02 -1.65
CA GLU A 76 6.36 11.64 -2.88
C GLU A 76 7.20 10.37 -2.69
N LYS A 77 7.81 10.22 -1.51
CA LYS A 77 8.57 9.02 -1.16
C LYS A 77 7.66 7.82 -0.94
N VAL A 78 6.51 8.04 -0.30
CA VAL A 78 5.46 7.03 -0.14
C VAL A 78 4.97 6.52 -1.49
N LEU A 79 4.67 7.42 -2.43
CA LEU A 79 4.25 7.06 -3.78
C LEU A 79 5.31 6.19 -4.49
N SER A 80 6.60 6.52 -4.33
CA SER A 80 7.70 5.73 -4.90
C SER A 80 7.89 4.33 -4.27
N SER A 81 7.57 4.17 -2.98
CA SER A 81 7.73 2.90 -2.25
C SER A 81 6.45 2.05 -2.21
N THR A 82 5.35 2.55 -2.78
CA THR A 82 4.04 1.88 -2.79
C THR A 82 4.11 0.57 -3.55
N TYR A 83 3.65 -0.52 -2.93
CA TYR A 83 3.54 -1.83 -3.59
C TYR A 83 2.10 -2.20 -3.98
N TYR A 84 1.11 -1.53 -3.39
CA TYR A 84 -0.30 -1.78 -3.64
C TYR A 84 -1.10 -0.49 -3.69
N PHE A 85 -2.08 -0.42 -4.59
CA PHE A 85 -2.98 0.72 -4.71
C PHE A 85 -4.38 0.32 -5.15
N ALA A 86 -5.37 1.05 -4.63
CA ALA A 86 -6.80 0.79 -4.82
C ALA A 86 -7.59 2.09 -5.03
N ASP A 87 -8.70 2.01 -5.76
CA ASP A 87 -9.64 3.12 -5.93
C ASP A 87 -10.31 3.44 -4.58
N VAL A 88 -10.56 4.72 -4.30
CA VAL A 88 -11.18 5.19 -3.07
C VAL A 88 -12.43 5.97 -3.43
N ALA A 89 -13.53 5.68 -2.74
CA ALA A 89 -14.71 6.51 -2.84
C ALA A 89 -14.42 7.98 -2.50
N GLU A 90 -14.89 8.90 -3.33
CA GLU A 90 -14.62 10.34 -3.21
C GLU A 90 -14.90 10.92 -1.81
N GLY A 91 -16.06 10.59 -1.22
CA GLY A 91 -16.39 11.04 0.14
C GLY A 91 -15.40 10.53 1.19
N LEU A 92 -14.89 9.31 1.02
CA LEU A 92 -13.88 8.72 1.91
C LEU A 92 -12.53 9.41 1.76
N ALA A 93 -12.11 9.72 0.52
CA ALA A 93 -10.89 10.47 0.26
C ALA A 93 -10.94 11.88 0.88
N ASN A 94 -12.08 12.57 0.73
CA ASN A 94 -12.32 13.88 1.34
C ASN A 94 -12.31 13.81 2.87
N ASP A 95 -12.98 12.80 3.45
CA ASP A 95 -12.95 12.54 4.89
C ASP A 95 -11.53 12.28 5.41
N TYR A 96 -10.76 11.46 4.71
CA TYR A 96 -9.37 11.19 5.04
C TYR A 96 -8.56 12.47 5.06
N LYS A 97 -8.59 13.26 3.98
CA LYS A 97 -7.88 14.56 3.88
C LYS A 97 -8.23 15.50 5.03
N ASN A 98 -9.49 15.49 5.47
CA ASN A 98 -9.94 16.35 6.55
C ASN A 98 -9.56 15.85 7.95
N LYS A 99 -9.39 14.53 8.14
CA LYS A 99 -9.24 13.88 9.45
C LYS A 99 -7.82 13.40 9.76
N VAL A 100 -7.03 13.05 8.76
CA VAL A 100 -5.68 12.46 8.93
C VAL A 100 -4.74 13.45 9.62
N GLY A 101 -3.98 12.99 10.61
CA GLY A 101 -3.03 13.80 11.37
C GLY A 101 -3.66 14.87 12.26
N LYS A 102 -4.99 14.82 12.49
CA LYS A 102 -5.74 15.79 13.30
C LYS A 102 -6.46 15.10 14.47
N VAL A 103 -6.63 15.86 15.55
CA VAL A 103 -7.40 15.44 16.73
C VAL A 103 -8.88 15.48 16.38
N ALA A 104 -9.63 14.41 16.70
CA ALA A 104 -11.07 14.35 16.48
C ALA A 104 -11.83 15.12 17.57
N GLN A 105 -11.45 14.90 18.83
CA GLN A 105 -12.03 15.56 19.98
C GLN A 105 -11.00 15.63 21.12
N ARG A 106 -11.13 16.62 22.00
CA ARG A 106 -10.40 16.68 23.26
C ARG A 106 -11.37 16.36 24.39
N GLU A 107 -11.03 15.38 25.21
CA GLU A 107 -11.79 15.04 26.40
C GLU A 107 -11.46 16.03 27.53
N SER A 108 -12.36 16.11 28.52
CA SER A 108 -12.25 17.04 29.65
C SER A 108 -11.02 16.79 30.54
N ASP A 109 -10.43 15.60 30.44
CA ASP A 109 -9.19 15.18 31.11
C ASP A 109 -7.92 15.52 30.31
N GLY A 110 -8.06 16.16 29.14
CA GLY A 110 -6.95 16.51 28.24
C GLY A 110 -6.56 15.41 27.24
N ASN A 111 -7.19 14.24 27.28
CA ASN A 111 -6.92 13.17 26.33
C ASN A 111 -7.42 13.51 24.91
N LYS A 112 -6.65 13.10 23.90
CA LYS A 112 -6.96 13.35 22.48
C LYS A 112 -7.62 12.10 21.90
N VAL A 113 -8.88 12.23 21.50
CA VAL A 113 -9.56 11.21 20.69
C VAL A 113 -9.04 11.32 19.26
N ILE A 114 -8.51 10.22 18.74
CA ILE A 114 -7.98 10.12 17.37
C ILE A 114 -9.06 9.53 16.47
N ASN A 115 -9.17 10.05 15.23
CA ASN A 115 -10.06 9.47 14.23
C ASN A 115 -9.61 8.03 13.90
N ASN A 116 -10.51 7.05 14.04
CA ASN A 116 -10.26 5.72 13.49
C ASN A 116 -10.37 5.80 11.96
N LEU A 117 -9.22 5.63 11.30
CA LEU A 117 -9.09 5.65 9.85
C LEU A 117 -8.70 4.29 9.28
N SER A 118 -8.72 3.21 10.07
CA SER A 118 -8.44 1.87 9.55
C SER A 118 -9.45 1.47 8.48
N ILE A 119 -8.98 0.65 7.53
CA ILE A 119 -9.77 0.15 6.40
C ILE A 119 -9.62 -1.36 6.36
N GLU A 120 -10.71 -2.10 6.52
CA GLU A 120 -10.67 -3.57 6.47
C GLU A 120 -10.22 -4.03 5.07
N ARG A 121 -9.16 -4.83 5.02
CA ARG A 121 -8.57 -5.34 3.78
C ARG A 121 -9.31 -6.60 3.29
N THR A 122 -9.51 -6.71 1.99
CA THR A 122 -10.08 -7.95 1.41
C THR A 122 -9.00 -9.01 1.21
N ALA A 123 -9.38 -10.28 1.20
CA ALA A 123 -8.50 -11.41 0.92
C ALA A 123 -7.76 -11.19 -0.40
N PHE A 124 -6.43 -11.31 -0.34
CA PHE A 124 -5.53 -10.99 -1.43
C PHE A 124 -4.42 -12.03 -1.55
N LEU A 125 -3.89 -12.19 -2.76
CA LEU A 125 -2.72 -13.02 -3.04
C LEU A 125 -1.47 -12.31 -2.51
N PRO A 126 -0.68 -12.90 -1.58
CA PRO A 126 0.41 -12.18 -0.92
C PRO A 126 1.47 -11.61 -1.86
N VAL A 127 1.80 -12.33 -2.94
CA VAL A 127 2.84 -11.92 -3.90
C VAL A 127 2.32 -10.90 -4.92
N LYS A 128 1.11 -11.10 -5.44
CA LYS A 128 0.54 -10.25 -6.49
C LYS A 128 -0.20 -9.03 -5.94
N HIS A 129 -0.56 -9.06 -4.66
CA HIS A 129 -1.47 -8.11 -4.00
C HIS A 129 -2.81 -7.91 -4.75
N LEU A 130 -3.26 -8.93 -5.48
CA LEU A 130 -4.56 -8.94 -6.14
C LEU A 130 -5.58 -9.56 -5.23
N PRO A 131 -6.83 -9.07 -5.21
CA PRO A 131 -7.88 -9.76 -4.48
C PRO A 131 -8.08 -11.17 -5.04
N TYR A 132 -8.47 -12.10 -4.18
CA TYR A 132 -8.93 -13.43 -4.58
C TYR A 132 -10.14 -13.82 -3.72
N ILE A 133 -10.85 -14.85 -4.16
CA ILE A 133 -11.97 -15.40 -3.41
C ILE A 133 -11.56 -16.79 -2.90
N PRO A 134 -11.37 -16.96 -1.58
CA PRO A 134 -11.06 -18.26 -1.00
C PRO A 134 -12.15 -19.29 -1.31
N ALA A 135 -11.73 -20.48 -1.69
CA ALA A 135 -12.60 -21.63 -1.96
C ALA A 135 -13.47 -21.98 -0.76
N SER A 136 -12.98 -21.77 0.45
CA SER A 136 -13.72 -21.98 1.70
C SER A 136 -14.97 -21.09 1.80
N GLY A 137 -14.89 -19.84 1.33
CA GLY A 137 -16.04 -18.93 1.30
C GLY A 137 -17.11 -19.39 0.32
N PHE A 138 -16.69 -19.83 -0.88
CA PHE A 138 -17.60 -20.42 -1.87
C PHE A 138 -18.22 -21.73 -1.38
N LYS A 139 -17.38 -22.62 -0.84
CA LYS A 139 -17.81 -23.93 -0.31
C LYS A 139 -18.79 -23.76 0.85
N GLY A 140 -18.59 -22.76 1.71
CA GLY A 140 -19.53 -22.41 2.77
C GLY A 140 -20.90 -22.01 2.23
N ALA A 141 -20.94 -21.14 1.21
CA ALA A 141 -22.18 -20.76 0.53
C ALA A 141 -22.91 -21.97 -0.09
N LEU A 142 -22.18 -22.85 -0.77
CA LEU A 142 -22.74 -24.09 -1.31
C LEU A 142 -23.26 -25.03 -0.21
N ALA A 143 -22.52 -25.16 0.88
CA ALA A 143 -22.93 -25.96 2.03
C ALA A 143 -24.25 -25.44 2.63
N THR A 144 -24.40 -24.12 2.76
CA THR A 144 -25.66 -23.52 3.24
C THR A 144 -26.83 -23.89 2.34
N ALA A 145 -26.69 -23.80 1.03
CA ALA A 145 -27.75 -24.17 0.09
C ALA A 145 -28.12 -25.66 0.19
N LEU A 146 -27.12 -26.55 0.32
CA LEU A 146 -27.34 -27.99 0.53
C LEU A 146 -28.07 -28.28 1.84
N LEU A 147 -27.65 -27.63 2.93
CA LEU A 147 -28.30 -27.78 4.24
C LEU A 147 -29.76 -27.36 4.17
N ASP A 148 -30.03 -26.22 3.53
CA ASP A 148 -31.39 -25.70 3.40
C ASP A 148 -32.28 -26.62 2.56
N GLN A 149 -31.81 -27.10 1.40
CA GLN A 149 -32.55 -28.06 0.59
C GLN A 149 -32.85 -29.37 1.35
N ALA A 150 -31.87 -29.91 2.08
CA ALA A 150 -32.06 -31.13 2.86
C ALA A 150 -33.05 -30.92 4.03
N HIS A 151 -33.05 -29.75 4.63
CA HIS A 151 -33.99 -29.38 5.68
C HIS A 151 -35.42 -29.23 5.15
N GLN A 152 -35.57 -28.58 3.98
CA GLN A 152 -36.85 -28.47 3.28
C GLN A 152 -37.42 -29.85 2.90
N ALA A 153 -36.59 -30.77 2.43
CA ALA A 153 -36.99 -32.14 2.12
C ALA A 153 -37.54 -32.92 3.34
N LYS A 154 -37.26 -32.45 4.56
CA LYS A 154 -37.79 -33.01 5.82
C LYS A 154 -38.94 -32.19 6.40
N ASN A 155 -39.55 -31.31 5.61
CA ASN A 155 -40.64 -30.42 6.00
C ASN A 155 -40.25 -29.40 7.09
N ASN A 156 -39.00 -28.90 7.06
CA ASN A 156 -38.52 -27.81 7.93
C ASN A 156 -38.82 -28.01 9.43
N PRO A 157 -38.37 -29.11 10.05
CA PRO A 157 -38.64 -29.37 11.46
C PRO A 157 -38.05 -28.26 12.34
N ARG A 158 -38.76 -27.90 13.42
CA ARG A 158 -38.24 -26.94 14.42
C ARG A 158 -36.97 -27.50 15.07
N VAL A 159 -35.96 -26.65 15.19
CA VAL A 159 -34.63 -27.00 15.70
C VAL A 159 -34.18 -26.00 16.75
N ASN A 160 -33.49 -26.47 17.80
CA ASN A 160 -32.92 -25.55 18.78
C ASN A 160 -31.59 -24.98 18.27
N LYS A 161 -31.16 -23.87 18.86
CA LYS A 161 -29.89 -23.21 18.56
C LYS A 161 -28.68 -24.15 18.55
N ASN A 162 -28.67 -25.08 19.51
CA ASN A 162 -27.54 -25.97 19.76
C ASN A 162 -27.56 -27.20 18.84
N ASP A 163 -28.62 -27.39 18.05
CA ASP A 163 -28.78 -28.57 17.19
C ASP A 163 -28.12 -28.40 15.81
N HIS A 164 -27.54 -27.23 15.49
CA HIS A 164 -26.89 -26.99 14.20
C HIS A 164 -25.84 -28.06 13.85
N GLY A 165 -25.01 -28.46 14.81
CA GLY A 165 -24.01 -29.53 14.59
C GLY A 165 -24.65 -30.88 14.26
N LYS A 166 -25.80 -31.21 14.87
CA LYS A 166 -26.56 -32.42 14.57
C LYS A 166 -27.13 -32.37 13.16
N LEU A 167 -27.74 -31.25 12.78
CA LEU A 167 -28.28 -31.05 11.43
C LEU A 167 -27.19 -31.13 10.36
N PHE A 168 -26.02 -30.53 10.63
CA PHE A 168 -24.89 -30.60 9.73
C PHE A 168 -24.46 -32.06 9.48
N LYS A 169 -24.29 -32.82 10.58
CA LYS A 169 -23.95 -34.24 10.53
C LYS A 169 -25.01 -35.09 9.84
N GLU A 170 -26.29 -34.79 10.06
CA GLU A 170 -27.42 -35.53 9.50
C GLU A 170 -27.62 -35.26 8.00
N TYR A 171 -27.49 -34.01 7.57
CA TYR A 171 -27.86 -33.58 6.21
C TYR A 171 -26.70 -33.64 5.22
N ILE A 172 -25.51 -33.22 5.67
CA ILE A 172 -24.30 -33.19 4.85
C ILE A 172 -23.30 -34.25 5.26
N GLY A 173 -23.18 -34.57 6.55
CA GLY A 173 -22.16 -35.49 7.06
C GLY A 173 -20.83 -34.79 7.39
N GLU A 174 -20.05 -35.41 8.29
CA GLU A 174 -18.78 -34.90 8.78
C GLU A 174 -17.59 -35.66 8.17
N PHE A 175 -16.48 -34.96 7.96
CA PHE A 175 -15.19 -35.52 7.50
C PHE A 175 -15.32 -36.54 6.35
N ALA A 176 -15.16 -37.84 6.65
CA ALA A 176 -15.15 -38.92 5.68
C ALA A 176 -16.53 -39.15 5.03
N GLU A 177 -17.60 -38.88 5.78
CA GLU A 177 -19.00 -39.08 5.38
C GLU A 177 -19.63 -37.83 4.75
N SER A 178 -18.86 -36.74 4.67
CA SER A 178 -19.37 -35.48 4.13
C SER A 178 -19.68 -35.61 2.63
N LYS A 179 -20.89 -35.25 2.23
CA LYS A 179 -21.28 -35.08 0.81
C LYS A 179 -20.35 -34.11 0.06
N LEU A 180 -19.80 -33.13 0.78
CA LEU A 180 -18.86 -32.17 0.23
C LEU A 180 -17.40 -32.68 0.16
N ARG A 181 -17.13 -33.94 0.52
CA ARG A 181 -15.81 -34.57 0.40
C ARG A 181 -15.41 -34.74 -1.06
N PHE A 182 -16.36 -35.12 -1.91
CA PHE A 182 -16.14 -35.42 -3.33
C PHE A 182 -16.21 -34.17 -4.22
N VAL A 183 -16.49 -33.01 -3.64
CA VAL A 183 -16.49 -31.71 -4.33
C VAL A 183 -15.28 -30.90 -3.88
N LYS A 184 -14.28 -30.79 -4.75
CA LYS A 184 -13.05 -30.04 -4.51
C LYS A 184 -13.11 -28.72 -5.27
N PHE A 185 -12.85 -27.63 -4.55
CA PHE A 185 -12.75 -26.29 -5.12
C PHE A 185 -11.33 -25.79 -4.93
N ALA A 186 -10.72 -25.33 -6.02
CA ALA A 186 -9.58 -24.44 -5.94
C ALA A 186 -10.05 -23.02 -5.57
N ASP A 187 -9.14 -22.20 -5.06
CA ASP A 187 -9.42 -20.79 -4.85
C ASP A 187 -9.76 -20.09 -6.18
N PHE A 188 -10.69 -19.15 -6.13
CA PHE A 188 -11.03 -18.29 -7.25
C PHE A 188 -9.93 -17.25 -7.42
N SER A 189 -9.03 -17.53 -8.35
CA SER A 189 -7.89 -16.68 -8.66
C SER A 189 -8.23 -15.69 -9.77
N PRO A 190 -7.75 -14.44 -9.70
CA PRO A 190 -7.98 -13.45 -10.73
C PRO A 190 -7.28 -13.86 -12.04
N LEU A 191 -8.03 -13.90 -13.14
CA LEU A 191 -7.50 -14.18 -14.49
C LEU A 191 -6.83 -12.94 -15.11
N VAL A 192 -7.34 -11.79 -14.77
CA VAL A 192 -6.87 -10.47 -15.20
C VAL A 192 -6.51 -9.63 -13.98
N GLN A 193 -6.01 -8.42 -14.20
CA GLN A 193 -5.79 -7.45 -13.13
C GLN A 193 -7.14 -7.08 -12.48
N ALA A 194 -7.55 -7.82 -11.46
CA ALA A 194 -8.78 -7.55 -10.72
C ALA A 194 -8.68 -6.22 -9.95
N GLU A 195 -9.71 -5.39 -10.09
CA GLU A 195 -9.82 -4.08 -9.45
C GLU A 195 -10.48 -4.19 -8.07
N SER A 196 -9.93 -3.45 -7.12
CA SER A 196 -10.52 -3.19 -5.81
C SER A 196 -10.93 -1.73 -5.68
N LYS A 197 -12.00 -1.48 -4.93
CA LYS A 197 -12.42 -0.13 -4.51
C LYS A 197 -12.77 -0.11 -3.02
N ILE A 198 -12.38 0.97 -2.36
CA ILE A 198 -12.64 1.20 -0.94
C ILE A 198 -13.94 1.99 -0.80
N TYR A 199 -14.90 1.37 -0.10
CA TYR A 199 -16.22 1.93 0.16
C TYR A 199 -16.45 2.18 1.64
N TYR A 200 -17.42 3.02 1.94
CA TYR A 200 -18.10 2.96 3.23
C TYR A 200 -19.03 1.74 3.26
N ALA A 201 -19.00 0.98 4.35
CA ALA A 201 -20.04 0.01 4.69
C ALA A 201 -21.02 0.68 5.65
N LEU A 202 -22.19 1.03 5.10
CA LEU A 202 -23.24 1.76 5.80
C LEU A 202 -24.33 0.79 6.26
N ASN A 203 -24.79 0.95 7.49
CA ASN A 203 -25.78 0.07 8.11
C ASN A 203 -27.15 0.76 8.18
N PHE A 204 -28.17 0.16 7.58
CA PHE A 204 -29.53 0.68 7.54
C PHE A 204 -30.51 -0.30 8.14
N LYS A 205 -31.46 0.20 8.94
CA LYS A 205 -32.59 -0.61 9.41
C LYS A 205 -33.47 -1.02 8.23
N LYS A 206 -33.90 -2.29 8.22
CA LYS A 206 -34.86 -2.82 7.23
C LYS A 206 -36.21 -2.14 7.36
N LYS A 207 -36.70 -1.97 8.59
CA LYS A 207 -37.96 -1.27 8.92
C LYS A 207 -37.64 0.04 9.64
N VAL A 208 -38.24 1.14 9.20
CA VAL A 208 -38.13 2.45 9.86
C VAL A 208 -39.09 2.48 11.05
N GLY A 209 -38.63 2.99 12.20
CA GLY A 209 -39.50 3.17 13.38
C GLY A 209 -40.42 4.39 13.24
N LYS A 210 -41.48 4.48 14.06
CA LYS A 210 -42.47 5.56 14.05
C LYS A 210 -41.90 6.99 14.21
N ILE A 211 -40.70 7.12 14.77
CA ILE A 211 -40.04 8.41 15.08
C ILE A 211 -38.93 8.72 14.07
N GLY A 212 -38.96 8.13 12.87
CA GLY A 212 -38.06 8.49 11.77
C GLY A 212 -36.57 8.23 12.03
N GLY A 213 -36.22 7.41 13.03
CA GLY A 213 -34.84 7.16 13.40
C GLY A 213 -34.08 6.40 12.30
N GLU A 214 -33.35 7.16 11.47
CA GLU A 214 -32.38 6.72 10.47
C GLU A 214 -31.15 6.06 11.13
N GLY A 215 -31.37 5.16 12.09
CA GLY A 215 -30.34 4.62 12.97
C GLY A 215 -29.18 4.02 12.18
N ARG A 216 -28.16 4.84 11.95
CA ARG A 216 -26.91 4.48 11.31
C ARG A 216 -25.93 4.12 12.39
N ALA A 217 -25.43 2.89 12.33
CA ALA A 217 -24.19 2.57 13.03
C ALA A 217 -23.02 3.35 12.39
N MET A 218 -21.90 3.47 13.09
CA MET A 218 -20.68 4.04 12.54
C MET A 218 -20.36 3.43 11.17
N ALA A 219 -20.07 4.27 10.19
CA ALA A 219 -19.65 3.82 8.87
C ALA A 219 -18.29 3.15 8.98
N LEU A 220 -18.22 1.86 8.63
CA LEU A 220 -16.96 1.14 8.49
C LEU A 220 -16.36 1.43 7.12
N ARG A 221 -15.06 1.20 6.95
CA ARG A 221 -14.37 1.35 5.66
C ARG A 221 -13.85 -0.01 5.23
N ARG A 222 -14.11 -0.39 3.98
CA ARG A 222 -13.74 -1.71 3.47
C ARG A 222 -13.23 -1.63 2.06
N GLU A 223 -12.09 -2.26 1.84
CA GLU A 223 -11.69 -2.65 0.50
C GLU A 223 -12.61 -3.76 -0.01
N CYS A 224 -13.13 -3.60 -1.22
CA CYS A 224 -13.99 -4.58 -1.86
C CYS A 224 -13.48 -4.86 -3.28
N ILE A 225 -13.61 -6.11 -3.72
CA ILE A 225 -13.60 -6.45 -5.15
C ILE A 225 -14.70 -5.63 -5.81
N LYS A 226 -14.33 -4.90 -6.85
CA LYS A 226 -15.26 -4.02 -7.56
C LYS A 226 -16.23 -4.83 -8.43
N SER A 227 -17.47 -4.37 -8.54
CA SER A 227 -18.48 -4.96 -9.44
C SER A 227 -18.17 -4.66 -10.91
N GLY A 228 -18.76 -5.44 -11.82
CA GLY A 228 -18.66 -5.21 -13.27
C GLY A 228 -17.36 -5.71 -13.88
N GLN A 229 -16.77 -6.77 -13.34
CA GLN A 229 -15.54 -7.36 -13.86
C GLN A 229 -15.86 -8.72 -14.49
N TYR A 230 -16.12 -8.73 -15.79
CA TYR A 230 -16.58 -9.91 -16.52
C TYR A 230 -15.60 -11.08 -16.39
N ARG A 231 -16.08 -12.23 -15.88
CA ARG A 231 -15.30 -13.47 -15.69
C ARG A 231 -13.94 -13.23 -15.03
N ALA A 232 -13.87 -12.28 -14.11
CA ALA A 232 -12.61 -11.82 -13.54
C ALA A 232 -11.86 -12.88 -12.74
N PHE A 233 -12.59 -13.86 -12.21
CA PHE A 233 -12.01 -14.93 -11.39
C PHE A 233 -12.33 -16.31 -11.97
N LEU A 234 -11.37 -17.22 -11.87
CA LEU A 234 -11.49 -18.63 -12.24
C LEU A 234 -11.18 -19.51 -11.03
N SER A 235 -12.01 -20.52 -10.84
CA SER A 235 -11.73 -21.67 -9.97
C SER A 235 -11.82 -22.95 -10.79
N GLU A 236 -10.97 -23.91 -10.46
CA GLU A 236 -11.13 -25.29 -10.92
C GLU A 236 -11.91 -26.09 -9.88
N LEU A 237 -12.98 -26.74 -10.34
CA LEU A 237 -13.83 -27.60 -9.54
C LEU A 237 -13.65 -29.05 -9.99
N ALA A 238 -13.29 -29.94 -9.07
CA ALA A 238 -13.22 -31.36 -9.34
C ALA A 238 -14.32 -32.13 -8.60
N LEU A 239 -15.11 -32.89 -9.38
CA LEU A 239 -16.07 -33.88 -8.91
C LEU A 239 -15.41 -35.26 -8.96
N MET A 240 -15.19 -35.85 -7.79
CA MET A 240 -14.53 -37.14 -7.64
C MET A 240 -15.53 -38.31 -7.74
N GLN A 241 -15.07 -39.48 -8.19
CA GLN A 241 -15.84 -40.73 -8.06
C GLN A 241 -15.96 -41.20 -6.60
N GLY A 242 -16.96 -42.05 -6.34
CA GLY A 242 -17.19 -42.66 -5.03
C GLY A 242 -18.30 -42.01 -4.20
N ASP A 243 -18.94 -40.96 -4.72
CA ASP A 243 -20.13 -40.37 -4.11
C ASP A 243 -21.38 -41.19 -4.44
N ALA A 244 -22.04 -41.75 -3.43
CA ALA A 244 -23.33 -42.43 -3.58
C ALA A 244 -24.46 -41.45 -3.96
N ASN A 245 -24.29 -40.15 -3.71
CA ASN A 245 -25.23 -39.07 -4.02
C ASN A 245 -24.67 -38.13 -5.10
N LYS A 246 -23.97 -38.69 -6.10
CA LYS A 246 -23.24 -37.93 -7.12
C LYS A 246 -24.14 -36.91 -7.84
N MET A 247 -23.90 -35.64 -7.54
CA MET A 247 -24.49 -34.51 -8.28
C MET A 247 -23.60 -34.13 -9.48
N GLN A 248 -24.24 -33.77 -10.58
CA GLN A 248 -23.59 -33.12 -11.72
C GLN A 248 -23.40 -31.63 -11.44
N ILE A 249 -22.54 -30.98 -12.22
CA ILE A 249 -22.34 -29.52 -12.10
C ILE A 249 -23.64 -28.73 -12.25
N ALA A 250 -24.54 -29.17 -13.14
CA ALA A 250 -25.85 -28.56 -13.37
C ALA A 250 -26.77 -28.64 -12.13
N ASP A 251 -26.65 -29.69 -11.32
CA ASP A 251 -27.43 -29.85 -10.10
C ASP A 251 -26.99 -28.85 -9.04
N TYR A 252 -25.69 -28.59 -8.89
CA TYR A 252 -25.18 -27.56 -7.99
C TYR A 252 -25.60 -26.15 -8.42
N PHE A 253 -25.63 -25.88 -9.73
CA PHE A 253 -26.11 -24.59 -10.26
C PHE A 253 -27.60 -24.40 -10.00
N THR A 254 -28.39 -25.45 -10.20
CA THR A 254 -29.83 -25.46 -9.88
C THR A 254 -30.06 -25.23 -8.40
N LEU A 255 -29.30 -25.91 -7.53
CA LEU A 255 -29.34 -25.74 -6.08
C LEU A 255 -29.07 -24.28 -5.68
N LEU A 256 -27.97 -23.70 -6.18
CA LEU A 256 -27.60 -22.31 -5.87
C LEU A 256 -28.67 -21.34 -6.36
N LYS A 257 -29.21 -21.54 -7.56
CA LYS A 257 -30.30 -20.71 -8.11
C LYS A 257 -31.55 -20.78 -7.24
N ASN A 258 -31.98 -21.98 -6.85
CA ASN A 258 -33.16 -22.17 -6.01
C ASN A 258 -33.01 -21.54 -4.63
N PHE A 259 -31.81 -21.57 -4.06
CA PHE A 259 -31.51 -20.97 -2.77
C PHE A 259 -31.38 -19.44 -2.84
N TYR A 260 -30.54 -18.92 -3.72
CA TYR A 260 -30.16 -17.50 -3.72
C TYR A 260 -31.13 -16.57 -4.44
N LEU A 261 -31.85 -17.04 -5.47
CA LEU A 261 -32.73 -16.18 -6.26
C LEU A 261 -33.91 -15.62 -5.43
N PRO A 262 -34.64 -16.42 -4.61
CA PRO A 262 -35.70 -15.88 -3.76
C PRO A 262 -35.16 -14.86 -2.74
N ILE A 263 -33.98 -15.13 -2.16
CA ILE A 263 -33.32 -14.25 -1.19
C ILE A 263 -32.99 -12.90 -1.84
N PHE A 264 -32.43 -12.93 -3.05
CA PHE A 264 -32.15 -11.70 -3.80
C PHE A 264 -33.44 -10.92 -4.07
N LYS A 265 -34.51 -11.58 -4.53
CA LYS A 265 -35.78 -10.90 -4.85
C LYS A 265 -36.36 -10.18 -3.63
N GLN A 266 -36.41 -10.86 -2.49
CA GLN A 266 -36.87 -10.26 -1.22
C GLN A 266 -35.98 -9.09 -0.79
N GLU A 267 -34.66 -9.23 -0.89
CA GLU A 267 -33.73 -8.14 -0.59
C GLU A 267 -33.91 -6.96 -1.57
N ALA A 268 -34.05 -7.22 -2.87
CA ALA A 268 -34.19 -6.20 -3.90
C ALA A 268 -35.49 -5.40 -3.72
N GLU A 269 -36.60 -6.07 -3.43
CA GLU A 269 -37.89 -5.43 -3.12
C GLU A 269 -37.76 -4.50 -1.90
N LEU A 270 -37.21 -5.01 -0.79
CA LEU A 270 -36.95 -4.22 0.41
C LEU A 270 -36.08 -2.99 0.13
N LEU A 271 -35.00 -3.16 -0.63
CA LEU A 271 -34.07 -2.07 -0.95
C LEU A 271 -34.71 -1.01 -1.86
N ALA A 272 -35.59 -1.43 -2.78
CA ALA A 272 -36.36 -0.56 -3.65
C ALA A 272 -37.48 0.19 -2.90
N GLU A 273 -38.17 -0.47 -1.97
CA GLU A 273 -39.17 0.14 -1.08
C GLU A 273 -38.55 1.18 -0.15
N ARG A 274 -37.38 0.87 0.40
CA ARG A 274 -36.62 1.77 1.28
C ARG A 274 -35.90 2.90 0.52
N ASN A 275 -35.95 2.90 -0.81
CA ASN A 275 -35.23 3.84 -1.68
C ASN A 275 -33.71 3.91 -1.39
N LEU A 276 -33.12 2.79 -0.98
CA LEU A 276 -31.69 2.72 -0.64
C LEU A 276 -30.83 2.42 -1.86
N VAL A 277 -31.35 1.63 -2.80
CA VAL A 277 -30.67 1.21 -4.02
C VAL A 277 -31.50 1.58 -5.23
N ASN A 278 -30.82 1.99 -6.30
CA ASN A 278 -31.46 2.37 -7.54
C ASN A 278 -32.30 1.23 -8.14
N ARG A 279 -33.58 1.49 -8.43
CA ARG A 279 -34.51 0.47 -8.96
C ARG A 279 -34.10 -0.06 -10.33
N HIS A 280 -33.53 0.78 -11.19
CA HIS A 280 -33.07 0.36 -12.50
C HIS A 280 -31.90 -0.62 -12.38
N TYR A 281 -30.94 -0.33 -11.49
CA TYR A 281 -29.84 -1.24 -11.18
C TYR A 281 -30.34 -2.62 -10.73
N LEU A 282 -31.31 -2.66 -9.80
CA LEU A 282 -31.87 -3.94 -9.31
C LEU A 282 -32.57 -4.73 -10.43
N LYS A 283 -33.33 -4.06 -11.30
CA LYS A 283 -33.97 -4.70 -12.47
C LYS A 283 -32.96 -5.26 -13.46
N GLN A 284 -31.87 -4.53 -13.74
CA GLN A 284 -30.79 -5.02 -14.60
C GLN A 284 -30.16 -6.29 -14.02
N LEU A 285 -29.91 -6.32 -12.70
CA LEU A 285 -29.38 -7.50 -12.04
C LEU A 285 -30.34 -8.71 -12.15
N GLU A 286 -31.64 -8.49 -11.93
CA GLU A 286 -32.64 -9.57 -12.06
C GLU A 286 -32.64 -10.18 -13.48
N GLN A 287 -32.47 -9.36 -14.52
CA GLN A 287 -32.36 -9.86 -15.90
C GLN A 287 -31.15 -10.77 -16.09
N LEU A 288 -30.01 -10.43 -15.50
CA LEU A 288 -28.78 -11.24 -15.59
C LEU A 288 -28.93 -12.61 -14.91
N PHE A 289 -29.74 -12.73 -13.86
CA PHE A 289 -29.91 -14.00 -13.12
C PHE A 289 -30.83 -14.99 -13.82
N ASN A 290 -31.67 -14.48 -14.73
CA ASN A 290 -32.56 -15.29 -15.53
C ASN A 290 -31.88 -15.85 -16.79
N LEU A 291 -30.63 -15.48 -17.05
CA LEU A 291 -29.84 -16.07 -18.13
C LEU A 291 -29.72 -17.60 -17.97
N PRO A 292 -29.64 -18.36 -19.07
CA PRO A 292 -29.39 -19.79 -19.00
C PRO A 292 -27.96 -20.06 -18.48
N ASN A 293 -27.77 -21.20 -17.81
CA ASN A 293 -26.46 -21.70 -17.39
C ASN A 293 -25.65 -20.79 -16.45
N VAL A 294 -26.33 -19.87 -15.76
CA VAL A 294 -25.74 -19.08 -14.68
C VAL A 294 -26.34 -19.46 -13.33
N ALA A 295 -25.55 -19.28 -12.27
CA ALA A 295 -26.07 -19.33 -10.90
C ALA A 295 -25.70 -18.05 -10.14
N LEU A 296 -26.59 -17.66 -9.23
CA LEU A 296 -26.39 -16.53 -8.33
C LEU A 296 -25.77 -17.04 -7.02
N ILE A 297 -24.82 -16.29 -6.47
CA ILE A 297 -24.22 -16.58 -5.17
C ILE A 297 -23.97 -15.30 -4.38
N ARG A 298 -24.05 -15.40 -3.05
CA ARG A 298 -23.65 -14.33 -2.14
C ARG A 298 -22.43 -14.73 -1.33
N LEU A 299 -21.39 -13.90 -1.40
CA LEU A 299 -20.08 -14.11 -0.80
C LEU A 299 -19.69 -12.99 0.17
N GLY A 300 -18.72 -13.28 1.03
CA GLY A 300 -18.09 -12.29 1.90
C GLY A 300 -18.78 -12.09 3.24
N LYS A 301 -18.48 -10.98 3.90
CA LYS A 301 -18.83 -10.74 5.32
C LYS A 301 -20.29 -10.35 5.56
N ASN A 302 -20.89 -9.61 4.63
CA ASN A 302 -22.23 -9.03 4.78
C ASN A 302 -23.34 -10.01 4.30
N GLY A 303 -24.60 -9.72 4.64
CA GLY A 303 -25.76 -10.56 4.29
C GLY A 303 -25.86 -11.80 5.18
N ALA A 304 -26.44 -11.64 6.39
CA ALA A 304 -26.62 -12.76 7.31
C ALA A 304 -27.71 -13.73 6.82
N ASP A 305 -28.81 -13.20 6.28
CA ASP A 305 -29.97 -14.00 5.85
C ASP A 305 -29.60 -14.99 4.73
N SER A 306 -28.61 -14.67 3.91
CA SER A 306 -28.13 -15.55 2.83
C SER A 306 -27.14 -16.63 3.28
N LYS A 307 -26.93 -16.77 4.60
CA LYS A 307 -25.98 -17.71 5.23
C LYS A 307 -26.66 -18.58 6.29
N THR A 308 -27.99 -18.55 6.32
CA THR A 308 -28.83 -19.31 7.25
C THR A 308 -29.85 -20.11 6.47
N TYR A 309 -30.55 -21.01 7.18
CA TYR A 309 -31.77 -21.65 6.66
C TYR A 309 -32.83 -20.60 6.37
N GLN A 310 -33.65 -20.83 5.34
CA GLN A 310 -34.66 -19.87 4.85
C GLN A 310 -36.05 -20.10 5.43
N ALA A 311 -36.33 -21.26 6.01
CA ALA A 311 -37.64 -21.53 6.58
C ALA A 311 -37.87 -20.79 7.91
N ASP A 312 -39.12 -20.36 8.11
CA ASP A 312 -39.51 -19.47 9.20
C ASP A 312 -39.20 -20.04 10.58
N GLY A 313 -38.66 -19.20 11.47
CA GLY A 313 -38.37 -19.55 12.86
C GLY A 313 -37.19 -20.48 13.10
N ILE A 314 -36.42 -20.84 12.06
CA ILE A 314 -35.24 -21.71 12.19
C ILE A 314 -33.96 -20.91 12.40
N ALA A 315 -33.75 -19.86 11.61
CA ALA A 315 -32.59 -19.00 11.78
C ALA A 315 -32.63 -18.28 13.14
N GLN A 316 -31.48 -18.21 13.80
CA GLN A 316 -31.33 -17.55 15.11
C GLN A 316 -30.22 -16.51 15.05
N ILE A 317 -30.50 -15.43 14.32
CA ILE A 317 -29.59 -14.31 14.12
C ILE A 317 -29.58 -13.46 15.40
N LYS A 318 -28.41 -13.37 16.03
CA LYS A 318 -28.18 -12.56 17.22
C LYS A 318 -28.33 -11.07 16.88
N ILE A 319 -29.29 -10.41 17.51
CA ILE A 319 -29.48 -8.97 17.41
C ILE A 319 -28.78 -8.31 18.59
N MET A 320 -27.77 -7.49 18.31
CA MET A 320 -27.04 -6.74 19.34
C MET A 320 -27.91 -5.56 19.82
N GLY A 321 -28.32 -5.61 21.09
CA GLY A 321 -29.00 -4.51 21.77
C GLY A 321 -28.04 -3.53 22.44
N ALA A 322 -28.57 -2.58 23.21
CA ALA A 322 -27.75 -1.69 24.03
C ALA A 322 -26.93 -2.50 25.06
N LYS A 323 -25.79 -1.95 25.49
CA LYS A 323 -24.91 -2.60 26.47
C LYS A 323 -25.72 -2.93 27.74
N GLY A 324 -25.69 -4.20 28.17
CA GLY A 324 -26.44 -4.69 29.35
C GLY A 324 -27.84 -5.23 29.07
N THR A 325 -28.34 -5.17 27.83
CA THR A 325 -29.65 -5.77 27.48
C THR A 325 -29.53 -7.26 27.17
N PRO A 326 -30.58 -8.07 27.46
CA PRO A 326 -30.58 -9.49 27.15
C PRO A 326 -30.46 -9.74 25.64
N LEU A 327 -29.81 -10.86 25.29
CA LEU A 327 -29.61 -11.23 23.90
C LEU A 327 -30.95 -11.53 23.22
N ASN A 328 -31.22 -10.84 22.11
CA ASN A 328 -32.40 -11.09 21.29
C ASN A 328 -31.98 -11.87 20.03
N PHE A 329 -32.77 -12.87 19.65
CA PHE A 329 -32.54 -13.70 18.46
C PHE A 329 -33.76 -13.60 17.55
N LYS A 330 -33.52 -13.44 16.24
CA LYS A 330 -34.57 -13.39 15.22
C LYS A 330 -34.24 -14.31 14.05
N ASP A 331 -35.27 -14.69 13.30
CA ASP A 331 -35.18 -15.41 12.03
C ASP A 331 -34.51 -14.61 10.91
N SER A 332 -34.51 -13.29 11.03
CA SER A 332 -33.98 -12.38 10.02
C SER A 332 -33.18 -11.24 10.66
N SER A 333 -32.19 -10.73 9.93
CA SER A 333 -31.47 -9.53 10.37
C SER A 333 -32.40 -8.33 10.43
N THR A 334 -32.18 -7.43 11.39
CA THR A 334 -32.95 -6.17 11.48
C THR A 334 -32.39 -5.06 10.61
N THR A 335 -31.20 -5.26 10.05
CA THR A 335 -30.48 -4.27 9.25
C THR A 335 -29.86 -4.87 7.98
N VAL A 336 -29.59 -4.00 7.02
CA VAL A 336 -28.87 -4.27 5.77
C VAL A 336 -27.61 -3.41 5.72
N TRP A 337 -26.52 -4.02 5.23
CA TRP A 337 -25.25 -3.34 5.02
C TRP A 337 -25.09 -3.06 3.53
N LEU A 338 -24.78 -1.81 3.19
CA LEU A 338 -24.69 -1.34 1.80
C LEU A 338 -23.41 -0.54 1.58
N ALA A 339 -22.86 -0.64 0.38
CA ALA A 339 -21.68 0.11 -0.04
C ALA A 339 -22.08 1.52 -0.43
N GLY A 340 -21.46 2.52 0.21
CA GLY A 340 -21.64 3.93 -0.10
C GLY A 340 -20.33 4.59 -0.50
N THR A 341 -20.43 5.64 -1.31
CA THR A 341 -19.30 6.50 -1.69
C THR A 341 -19.14 7.70 -0.77
N ASN A 342 -20.17 8.04 0.02
CA ASN A 342 -20.15 9.08 1.03
C ASN A 342 -20.66 8.56 2.38
N GLN A 343 -20.09 9.05 3.49
CA GLN A 343 -20.46 8.61 4.84
C GLN A 343 -21.96 8.83 5.13
N GLN A 344 -22.55 9.85 4.52
CA GLN A 344 -23.93 10.28 4.76
C GLN A 344 -24.91 9.83 3.66
N GLN A 345 -24.48 9.05 2.67
CA GLN A 345 -25.28 8.68 1.49
C GLN A 345 -26.51 7.82 1.83
N GLN A 346 -27.71 8.30 1.49
CA GLN A 346 -28.98 7.64 1.83
C GLN A 346 -29.55 6.76 0.72
N ASN A 347 -29.20 7.03 -0.53
CA ASN A 347 -29.76 6.41 -1.74
C ASN A 347 -28.63 6.07 -2.73
N ASP A 348 -28.97 5.39 -3.82
CA ASP A 348 -28.03 4.95 -4.85
C ASP A 348 -26.82 4.16 -4.29
N LEU A 349 -27.06 3.43 -3.22
CA LEU A 349 -26.09 2.54 -2.59
C LEU A 349 -26.01 1.22 -3.36
N LEU A 350 -24.97 0.42 -3.08
CA LEU A 350 -24.83 -0.91 -3.68
C LEU A 350 -24.98 -2.02 -2.63
N PRO A 351 -25.72 -3.11 -2.92
CA PRO A 351 -25.75 -4.27 -2.03
C PRO A 351 -24.37 -4.95 -2.02
N PHE A 352 -24.00 -5.59 -0.91
CA PHE A 352 -22.73 -6.32 -0.83
C PHE A 352 -22.87 -7.81 -1.16
N GLY A 353 -21.85 -8.34 -1.84
CA GLY A 353 -21.51 -9.75 -1.87
C GLY A 353 -22.09 -10.55 -3.03
N TRP A 354 -22.86 -9.95 -3.93
CA TRP A 354 -23.50 -10.70 -5.01
C TRP A 354 -22.54 -10.94 -6.18
N ALA A 355 -22.55 -12.17 -6.71
CA ALA A 355 -21.78 -12.59 -7.87
C ALA A 355 -22.59 -13.57 -8.75
N ILE A 356 -22.29 -13.57 -10.04
CA ILE A 356 -22.75 -14.58 -10.99
C ILE A 356 -21.62 -15.59 -11.22
N ILE A 357 -21.96 -16.88 -11.29
CA ILE A 357 -21.05 -17.93 -11.71
C ILE A 357 -21.51 -18.62 -12.99
N GLU A 358 -20.54 -19.05 -13.79
CA GLU A 358 -20.69 -19.80 -15.03
C GLU A 358 -19.79 -21.04 -14.99
N ALA A 359 -20.29 -22.21 -15.42
CA ALA A 359 -19.49 -23.43 -15.52
C ALA A 359 -19.23 -23.78 -16.98
N ASP A 360 -17.97 -24.05 -17.31
CA ASP A 360 -17.50 -24.47 -18.65
C ASP A 360 -18.18 -23.74 -19.81
N PRO A 361 -18.18 -22.39 -19.83
CA PRO A 361 -18.83 -21.65 -20.89
C PRO A 361 -18.19 -21.98 -22.24
N THR A 362 -19.01 -22.36 -23.22
CA THR A 362 -18.59 -22.64 -24.60
C THR A 362 -18.62 -21.40 -25.49
N ALA A 363 -19.20 -20.29 -25.01
CA ALA A 363 -19.32 -19.03 -25.71
C ALA A 363 -19.27 -17.83 -24.75
N GLU A 364 -19.13 -16.63 -25.31
CA GLU A 364 -19.24 -15.38 -24.58
C GLU A 364 -20.68 -15.13 -24.11
N ASN A 365 -20.82 -14.64 -22.90
CA ASN A 365 -22.10 -14.21 -22.32
C ASN A 365 -22.25 -12.71 -22.56
N GLU A 366 -22.64 -12.36 -23.78
CA GLU A 366 -22.72 -10.97 -24.26
C GLU A 366 -23.57 -10.06 -23.36
N PRO A 367 -24.76 -10.46 -22.85
CA PRO A 367 -25.52 -9.61 -21.93
C PRO A 367 -24.75 -9.28 -20.64
N LEU A 368 -24.09 -10.27 -20.03
CA LEU A 368 -23.31 -10.06 -18.81
C LEU A 368 -22.06 -9.21 -19.07
N LYS A 369 -21.40 -9.43 -20.21
CA LYS A 369 -20.22 -8.67 -20.64
C LYS A 369 -20.56 -7.21 -20.89
N GLN A 370 -21.61 -6.94 -21.68
CA GLN A 370 -22.10 -5.59 -21.94
C GLN A 370 -22.49 -4.86 -20.65
N TRP A 371 -23.13 -5.56 -19.71
CA TRP A 371 -23.43 -4.98 -18.40
C TRP A 371 -22.17 -4.61 -17.62
N CYS A 372 -21.14 -5.47 -17.64
CA CYS A 372 -19.83 -5.19 -17.02
C CYS A 372 -19.09 -4.01 -17.68
N ASP A 373 -19.17 -3.91 -19.00
CA ASP A 373 -18.54 -2.83 -19.77
C ASP A 373 -19.19 -1.47 -19.50
N ALA A 374 -20.50 -1.46 -19.25
CA ALA A 374 -21.24 -0.27 -18.84
C ALA A 374 -20.97 0.17 -17.38
N GLN A 375 -20.32 -0.65 -16.55
CA GLN A 375 -20.02 -0.25 -15.17
C GLN A 375 -18.91 0.79 -15.09
N PRO A 376 -18.95 1.72 -14.11
CA PRO A 376 -17.93 2.74 -13.95
C PRO A 376 -16.53 2.14 -13.85
N LYS A 377 -15.62 2.52 -14.75
CA LYS A 377 -14.21 2.10 -14.72
C LYS A 377 -13.42 2.92 -13.70
N SER A 378 -12.24 2.44 -13.32
CA SER A 378 -11.38 3.16 -12.38
C SER A 378 -11.03 4.54 -12.95
N LYS A 379 -11.07 5.58 -12.11
CA LYS A 379 -10.71 6.94 -12.52
C LYS A 379 -9.20 7.14 -12.67
N PHE A 380 -8.38 6.28 -12.06
CA PHE A 380 -6.93 6.42 -12.11
C PHE A 380 -6.30 5.50 -13.17
N ASN A 381 -5.24 5.99 -13.81
CA ASN A 381 -4.46 5.19 -14.75
C ASN A 381 -3.32 4.46 -14.02
N ARG A 382 -3.48 3.14 -13.85
CA ARG A 382 -2.50 2.25 -13.21
C ARG A 382 -1.12 2.33 -13.86
N SER A 383 -1.05 2.36 -15.18
CA SER A 383 0.21 2.41 -15.92
C SER A 383 0.96 3.72 -15.67
N VAL A 384 0.25 4.84 -15.54
CA VAL A 384 0.85 6.14 -15.19
C VAL A 384 1.43 6.12 -13.78
N ILE A 385 0.73 5.52 -12.81
CA ILE A 385 1.24 5.39 -11.44
C ILE A 385 2.51 4.54 -11.42
N LEU A 386 2.51 3.41 -12.12
CA LEU A 386 3.68 2.52 -12.21
C LEU A 386 4.86 3.20 -12.90
N ALA A 387 4.63 3.93 -13.99
CA ALA A 387 5.68 4.67 -14.69
C ALA A 387 6.32 5.74 -13.79
N LYS A 388 5.50 6.54 -13.10
CA LYS A 388 5.99 7.56 -12.14
C LYS A 388 6.81 6.93 -11.00
N ARG A 389 6.40 5.74 -10.53
CA ARG A 389 7.13 5.00 -9.49
C ARG A 389 8.52 4.57 -9.96
N GLU A 390 8.61 3.98 -11.16
CA GLU A 390 9.88 3.54 -11.71
C GLU A 390 10.83 4.72 -11.98
N GLU A 391 10.30 5.84 -12.49
CA GLU A 391 11.06 7.08 -12.66
C GLU A 391 11.63 7.60 -11.33
N GLN A 392 10.80 7.67 -10.29
CA GLN A 392 11.23 8.10 -8.95
C GLN A 392 12.27 7.16 -8.35
N LYS A 393 12.10 5.86 -8.52
CA LYS A 393 13.05 4.84 -8.05
C LYS A 393 14.40 4.96 -8.75
N ALA A 394 14.40 5.19 -10.07
CA ALA A 394 15.62 5.45 -10.84
C ALA A 394 16.33 6.72 -10.37
N LYS A 395 15.57 7.82 -10.15
CA LYS A 395 16.13 9.07 -9.63
C LYS A 395 16.73 8.90 -8.23
N GLN A 396 16.08 8.15 -7.34
CA GLN A 396 16.62 7.86 -6.01
C GLN A 396 17.89 6.99 -6.08
N ALA A 397 17.93 6.00 -6.97
CA ALA A 397 19.11 5.17 -7.17
C ALA A 397 20.29 6.00 -7.68
N GLN A 398 20.06 6.93 -8.61
CA GLN A 398 21.08 7.87 -9.10
C GLN A 398 21.62 8.76 -7.98
N LEU A 399 20.74 9.37 -7.18
CA LEU A 399 21.16 10.22 -6.06
C LEU A 399 21.97 9.43 -5.03
N LYS A 400 21.57 8.19 -4.74
CA LYS A 400 22.30 7.32 -3.81
C LYS A 400 23.68 6.93 -4.35
N ALA A 401 23.77 6.58 -5.63
CA ALA A 401 25.05 6.28 -6.28
C ALA A 401 25.98 7.50 -6.30
N GLU A 402 25.45 8.70 -6.50
CA GLU A 402 26.23 9.95 -6.44
C GLU A 402 26.75 10.23 -5.02
N GLU A 403 25.92 10.02 -3.99
CA GLU A 403 26.36 10.16 -2.59
C GLU A 403 27.43 9.12 -2.21
N GLU A 404 27.24 7.86 -2.60
CA GLU A 404 28.21 6.79 -2.37
C GLU A 404 29.55 7.08 -3.09
N ALA A 405 29.49 7.55 -4.35
CA ALA A 405 30.68 7.97 -5.09
C ALA A 405 31.41 9.15 -4.44
N LYS A 406 30.67 10.17 -3.93
CA LYS A 406 31.25 11.30 -3.19
C LYS A 406 31.91 10.84 -1.89
N GLN A 407 31.31 9.90 -1.16
CA GLN A 407 31.88 9.35 0.06
C GLN A 407 33.14 8.53 -0.22
N GLN A 408 33.12 7.67 -1.26
CA GLN A 408 34.28 6.90 -1.67
C GLN A 408 35.42 7.81 -2.14
N ALA A 409 35.13 8.86 -2.91
CA ALA A 409 36.13 9.83 -3.34
C ALA A 409 36.78 10.55 -2.15
N LYS A 410 36.00 10.99 -1.16
CA LYS A 410 36.54 11.59 0.07
C LYS A 410 37.42 10.62 0.84
N LEU A 411 36.97 9.38 1.01
CA LEU A 411 37.71 8.37 1.76
C LEU A 411 39.00 7.95 1.03
N ALA A 412 38.98 7.91 -0.30
CA ALA A 412 40.17 7.69 -1.13
C ALA A 412 41.15 8.87 -1.04
N GLU A 413 40.66 10.11 -1.04
CA GLU A 413 41.49 11.30 -0.87
C GLU A 413 42.13 11.34 0.53
N GLU A 414 41.38 11.06 1.59
CA GLU A 414 41.89 10.94 2.96
C GLU A 414 42.93 9.82 3.08
N LYS A 415 42.67 8.65 2.48
CA LYS A 415 43.63 7.54 2.48
C LYS A 415 44.90 7.88 1.70
N ALA A 416 44.78 8.52 0.54
CA ALA A 416 45.94 8.95 -0.25
C ALA A 416 46.78 10.00 0.52
N LYS A 417 46.13 10.95 1.21
CA LYS A 417 46.82 11.89 2.11
C LYS A 417 47.54 11.16 3.26
N ALA A 418 46.88 10.19 3.89
CA ALA A 418 47.48 9.41 4.97
C ALA A 418 48.66 8.53 4.50
N GLU A 419 48.54 7.88 3.34
CA GLU A 419 49.62 7.11 2.72
C GLU A 419 50.81 8.02 2.35
N MET A 420 50.54 9.20 1.79
CA MET A 420 51.57 10.21 1.53
C MET A 420 52.28 10.58 2.83
N LEU A 421 51.56 10.99 3.88
CA LEU A 421 52.14 11.38 5.18
C LEU A 421 52.90 10.23 5.89
N ASN A 422 52.49 8.98 5.69
CA ASN A 422 53.19 7.81 6.24
C ASN A 422 54.44 7.42 5.46
N SER A 423 54.55 7.81 4.19
CA SER A 423 55.76 7.59 3.38
C SER A 423 56.86 8.65 3.61
N LEU A 424 56.52 9.76 4.27
CA LEU A 424 57.47 10.83 4.57
C LEU A 424 58.32 10.49 5.80
N SER A 425 59.62 10.82 5.71
CA SER A 425 60.50 10.83 6.89
C SER A 425 60.08 11.92 7.88
N ASP A 426 60.57 11.87 9.12
CA ASP A 426 60.26 12.87 10.14
C ASP A 426 60.66 14.29 9.69
N ASN A 427 61.77 14.44 8.97
CA ASN A 427 62.21 15.72 8.40
C ASN A 427 61.29 16.19 7.27
N GLN A 428 60.82 15.28 6.41
CA GLN A 428 59.88 15.62 5.34
C GLN A 428 58.49 15.98 5.88
N ARG A 429 58.07 15.41 7.01
CA ARG A 429 56.84 15.79 7.72
C ARG A 429 56.90 17.22 8.24
N LEU A 430 58.02 17.64 8.85
CA LEU A 430 58.22 19.02 9.31
C LEU A 430 58.06 20.04 8.17
N ILE A 431 58.60 19.72 6.99
CA ILE A 431 58.44 20.54 5.78
C ILE A 431 56.97 20.62 5.36
N MET A 432 56.27 19.48 5.31
CA MET A 432 54.87 19.44 4.85
C MET A 432 53.90 20.10 5.82
N ASP A 433 54.10 19.97 7.13
CA ASP A 433 53.31 20.67 8.17
C ASP A 433 53.44 22.19 8.01
N PHE A 434 54.65 22.68 7.74
CA PHE A 434 54.89 24.09 7.46
C PHE A 434 54.21 24.55 6.18
N VAL A 435 54.31 23.78 5.09
CA VAL A 435 53.63 24.06 3.81
C VAL A 435 52.11 24.13 4.00
N GLU A 436 51.52 23.20 4.78
CA GLU A 436 50.09 23.18 5.07
C GLU A 436 49.67 24.38 5.94
N LYS A 437 50.45 24.70 6.96
CA LYS A 437 50.24 25.89 7.81
C LYS A 437 50.24 27.17 6.98
N LEU A 438 51.12 27.28 6.00
CA LEU A 438 51.25 28.45 5.12
C LEU A 438 50.13 28.54 4.06
N LYS A 439 49.55 27.41 3.65
CA LYS A 439 48.35 27.36 2.79
C LYS A 439 47.07 27.75 3.55
N ASN A 440 46.99 27.43 4.83
CA ASN A 440 45.80 27.65 5.66
C ASN A 440 45.83 28.97 6.44
N THR A 441 46.99 29.64 6.51
CA THR A 441 47.19 30.87 7.26
C THR A 441 47.73 31.95 6.33
N SER A 442 47.15 33.15 6.38
CA SER A 442 47.68 34.31 5.63
C SER A 442 48.14 35.41 6.56
N GLU A 443 49.36 35.88 6.37
CA GLU A 443 49.94 37.00 7.11
C GLU A 443 50.08 38.23 6.22
N ARG A 444 49.86 39.42 6.81
CA ARG A 444 50.16 40.71 6.18
C ARG A 444 51.21 41.43 7.02
N GLN A 445 52.33 41.80 6.40
CA GLN A 445 53.44 42.43 7.09
C GLN A 445 53.91 43.69 6.33
N ALA A 446 54.43 44.68 7.05
CA ALA A 446 54.96 45.91 6.46
C ALA A 446 56.38 45.71 5.89
N ASP A 447 57.15 44.81 6.48
CA ASP A 447 58.51 44.43 6.10
C ASP A 447 58.76 42.93 6.35
N ASN A 448 59.97 42.46 6.04
CA ASN A 448 60.33 41.04 6.13
C ASN A 448 60.76 40.62 7.56
N THR A 449 60.95 41.57 8.48
CA THR A 449 61.56 41.33 9.81
C THR A 449 60.56 40.86 10.87
N GLY A 450 59.26 41.11 10.64
CA GLY A 450 58.19 40.82 11.60
C GLY A 450 57.45 39.49 11.42
N SER A 451 57.57 38.79 10.29
CA SER A 451 56.73 37.62 9.98
C SER A 451 57.13 36.37 10.78
N PRO A 452 56.23 35.82 11.63
CA PRO A 452 56.43 34.53 12.26
C PRO A 452 56.60 33.39 11.25
N LEU A 453 55.80 33.37 10.17
CA LEU A 453 55.91 32.35 9.12
C LEU A 453 57.24 32.40 8.37
N LEU A 454 57.80 33.59 8.13
CA LEU A 454 59.09 33.75 7.45
C LEU A 454 60.25 33.31 8.35
N LYS A 455 60.19 33.60 9.67
CA LYS A 455 61.16 33.10 10.65
C LYS A 455 61.11 31.59 10.82
N GLU A 456 59.91 31.00 10.79
CA GLU A 456 59.72 29.55 10.84
C GLU A 456 60.24 28.87 9.56
N ALA A 457 60.04 29.50 8.38
CA ALA A 457 60.66 29.05 7.13
C ALA A 457 62.19 29.08 7.20
N GLU A 458 62.78 30.18 7.67
CA GLU A 458 64.23 30.33 7.84
C GLU A 458 64.79 29.29 8.82
N ALA A 459 64.10 29.05 9.94
CA ALA A 459 64.50 28.03 10.91
C ALA A 459 64.50 26.63 10.31
N LEU A 460 63.46 26.27 9.54
CA LEU A 460 63.36 24.98 8.84
C LEU A 460 64.42 24.83 7.75
N ILE A 461 64.66 25.88 6.95
CA ILE A 461 65.72 25.88 5.93
C ILE A 461 67.09 25.70 6.58
N ASN A 462 67.37 26.37 7.70
CA ASN A 462 68.62 26.24 8.42
C ASN A 462 68.81 24.84 9.04
N GLN A 463 67.76 24.24 9.58
CA GLN A 463 67.79 22.85 10.04
C GLN A 463 68.05 21.88 8.89
N ALA A 464 67.45 22.14 7.72
CA ALA A 464 67.59 21.29 6.54
C ALA A 464 69.02 21.21 6.01
N ILE A 465 69.89 22.19 6.28
CA ILE A 465 71.30 22.17 5.85
C ILE A 465 72.03 20.90 6.33
N GLU A 466 71.69 20.41 7.52
CA GLU A 466 72.31 19.24 8.16
C GLU A 466 71.65 17.90 7.80
N TRP A 467 70.58 17.91 6.99
CA TRP A 467 69.84 16.70 6.62
C TRP A 467 70.50 15.92 5.47
N GLU A 468 70.03 14.69 5.22
CA GLU A 468 70.49 13.90 4.09
C GLU A 468 70.18 14.58 2.74
N ASN A 469 70.96 14.28 1.70
CA ASN A 469 70.88 15.00 0.42
C ASN A 469 69.47 14.92 -0.22
N ALA A 470 68.81 13.77 -0.10
CA ALA A 470 67.43 13.58 -0.58
C ALA A 470 66.41 14.45 0.19
N GLU A 471 66.60 14.66 1.50
CA GLU A 471 65.71 15.48 2.33
C GLU A 471 65.95 16.98 2.14
N ARG A 472 67.22 17.38 1.90
CA ARG A 472 67.57 18.74 1.47
C ARG A 472 66.91 19.11 0.16
N GLN A 473 66.99 18.22 -0.82
CA GLN A 473 66.36 18.43 -2.12
C GLN A 473 64.84 18.56 -1.98
N PHE A 474 64.22 17.71 -1.15
CA PHE A 474 62.79 17.79 -0.83
C PHE A 474 62.41 19.14 -0.19
N ALA A 475 63.19 19.62 0.78
CA ALA A 475 62.96 20.93 1.42
C ALA A 475 63.02 22.09 0.42
N CYS A 476 63.99 22.08 -0.50
CA CYS A 476 64.11 23.10 -1.54
C CYS A 476 62.97 23.06 -2.57
N GLU A 477 62.47 21.87 -2.90
CA GLU A 477 61.36 21.70 -3.84
C GLU A 477 60.02 22.17 -3.25
N GLN A 478 59.82 22.01 -1.94
CA GLN A 478 58.56 22.35 -1.27
C GLN A 478 58.52 23.80 -0.74
N ILE A 479 59.61 24.32 -0.17
CA ILE A 479 59.66 25.70 0.36
C ILE A 479 60.15 26.66 -0.73
N THR A 480 59.26 26.97 -1.68
CA THR A 480 59.57 27.89 -2.79
C THR A 480 59.25 29.34 -2.45
N VAL A 481 59.91 30.26 -3.16
CA VAL A 481 59.64 31.71 -3.04
C VAL A 481 58.18 32.04 -3.41
N GLU A 482 57.59 31.31 -4.35
CA GLU A 482 56.19 31.48 -4.73
C GLU A 482 55.23 31.03 -3.62
N LEU A 483 55.52 29.91 -2.97
CA LEU A 483 54.74 29.43 -1.83
C LEU A 483 54.78 30.46 -0.69
N LEU A 484 55.95 30.96 -0.32
CA LEU A 484 56.09 31.97 0.74
C LEU A 484 55.32 33.25 0.42
N LYS A 485 55.36 33.71 -0.84
CA LYS A 485 54.59 34.89 -1.30
C LYS A 485 53.07 34.66 -1.29
N SER A 486 52.62 33.42 -1.39
CA SER A 486 51.19 33.09 -1.37
C SER A 486 50.56 33.28 0.02
N GLY A 487 51.30 32.89 1.08
CA GLY A 487 50.86 33.03 2.48
C GLY A 487 51.29 34.33 3.15
N ILE A 488 52.38 34.97 2.70
CA ILE A 488 52.94 36.18 3.33
C ILE A 488 52.87 37.36 2.35
N ARG A 489 51.99 38.32 2.64
CA ARG A 489 51.84 39.53 1.82
C ARG A 489 52.56 40.71 2.45
N ILE A 490 53.62 41.17 1.80
CA ILE A 490 54.39 42.35 2.23
C ILE A 490 53.86 43.60 1.53
N THR A 491 53.30 44.53 2.29
CA THR A 491 52.80 45.81 1.78
C THR A 491 53.83 46.91 2.06
N GLY A 492 54.85 47.04 1.20
CA GLY A 492 55.96 47.95 1.49
C GLY A 492 57.05 48.10 0.44
N LEU A 493 56.73 48.13 -0.86
CA LEU A 493 57.67 48.61 -1.89
C LEU A 493 57.01 49.73 -2.70
N LYS A 494 57.28 50.99 -2.30
CA LYS A 494 57.04 52.15 -3.17
C LYS A 494 57.96 52.01 -4.38
N GLN A 495 57.37 51.90 -5.58
CA GLN A 495 58.08 52.07 -6.85
C GLN A 495 58.74 53.45 -6.85
N GLY A 496 60.06 53.48 -6.76
CA GLY A 496 60.84 54.71 -6.70
C GLY A 496 62.29 54.44 -7.06
N TYR A 497 62.54 53.90 -8.26
CA TYR A 497 63.88 53.88 -8.84
C TYR A 497 63.88 54.68 -10.14
N LYS A 498 64.48 55.88 -10.07
CA LYS A 498 64.83 56.72 -11.22
C LYS A 498 65.87 55.99 -12.06
N ARG A 499 65.65 55.88 -13.38
CA ARG A 499 66.72 55.59 -14.35
C ARG A 499 67.69 56.77 -14.41
N PRO A 500 69.02 56.56 -14.39
CA PRO A 500 69.96 57.49 -14.99
C PRO A 500 70.07 57.24 -16.50
N ALA A 501 70.37 58.31 -17.23
CA ALA A 501 70.44 58.36 -18.68
C ALA A 501 71.73 57.76 -19.27
N SER A 502 71.57 57.15 -20.46
CA SER A 502 72.48 57.01 -21.61
C SER A 502 73.93 56.57 -21.39
N ILE A 503 74.32 55.41 -21.98
CA ILE A 503 75.43 55.28 -22.97
C ILE A 503 75.07 54.15 -23.97
N SER A 504 75.36 54.41 -25.24
CA SER A 504 75.16 53.65 -26.48
C SER A 504 76.13 52.47 -26.70
N ARG A 505 75.70 51.43 -27.45
CA ARG A 505 76.20 50.98 -28.79
C ARG A 505 76.08 49.46 -29.03
N THR A 506 75.52 49.12 -30.22
CA THR A 506 75.82 47.98 -31.13
C THR A 506 75.65 46.54 -30.63
N SER A 507 74.61 45.82 -31.06
CA SER A 507 74.49 44.98 -32.28
C SER A 507 75.08 43.57 -32.12
N VAL A 508 74.26 42.53 -32.30
CA VAL A 508 74.31 41.55 -33.40
C VAL A 508 73.23 40.47 -33.17
N ASP A 509 72.73 40.04 -34.31
CA ASP A 509 71.61 39.19 -34.67
C ASP A 509 71.83 37.67 -34.41
N MET A 510 70.80 36.90 -34.75
CA MET A 510 70.78 35.47 -35.14
C MET A 510 70.08 34.46 -34.19
N SER A 511 68.79 34.26 -34.49
CA SER A 511 68.14 32.98 -34.89
C SER A 511 68.49 31.65 -34.19
N ALA A 512 67.46 31.09 -33.54
CA ALA A 512 66.86 29.73 -33.61
C ALA A 512 67.65 28.55 -34.26
N PRO A 513 67.35 27.28 -33.91
CA PRO A 513 66.01 26.68 -33.92
C PRO A 513 65.29 26.60 -32.58
#